data_AF-A0A1G8QJ68-F1
#
_entry.id   AF-A0A1G8QJ68-F1
#
_cell.length_a   1.000
_cell.length_b   1.000
_cell.length_c   1.000
_cell.angle_alpha   90.00
_cell.angle_beta   90.00
_cell.angle_gamma   90.00
#
_symmetry.space_group_name_H-M   'P 1'
#
loop_
_entity.id
_entity.type
_entity.pdbx_description
1 polymer ?
#
loop_
_entity_poly.entity_id
_entity_poly.type
_entity_poly.pdbx_seq_one_letter_code
_entity_poly.pdbx_strand_id
1 'polypeptide(L)'
;MVRSDILDNVMAFASVLAVFVLALVQLIKNNLNLPRNAIPFVGLAIGLLTGAAAYPFTDLDTVLRLWAGGLAGLAATGLFELAFNNRSQGSTRA
;
A
#
# COMPACT_ATOMS: atom_id res chain seq x y z
N MET A 1 -19.72 20.46 -12.85
CA MET A 1 -18.59 20.72 -11.95
C MET A 1 -18.07 19.36 -11.49
N VAL A 2 -16.96 18.90 -12.09
CA VAL A 2 -16.54 17.49 -12.11
C VAL A 2 -15.74 17.17 -10.84
N ARG A 3 -15.89 15.94 -10.32
CA ARG A 3 -15.29 15.37 -9.09
C ARG A 3 -13.74 15.29 -9.07
N SER A 4 -13.04 16.07 -9.88
CA SER A 4 -11.58 16.03 -10.00
C SER A 4 -10.90 16.40 -8.68
N ASP A 5 -11.42 17.42 -7.99
CA ASP A 5 -10.89 17.91 -6.71
C ASP A 5 -10.87 16.82 -5.62
N ILE A 6 -11.83 15.88 -5.69
CA ILE A 6 -11.89 14.74 -4.76
C ILE A 6 -10.76 13.76 -5.04
N LEU A 7 -10.50 13.44 -6.31
CA LEU A 7 -9.41 12.54 -6.69
C LEU A 7 -8.05 13.15 -6.36
N ASP A 8 -7.88 14.46 -6.59
CA ASP A 8 -6.64 15.17 -6.28
C ASP A 8 -6.35 15.13 -4.78
N ASN A 9 -7.36 15.37 -3.93
CA ASN A 9 -7.21 15.27 -2.47
C ASN A 9 -6.86 13.85 -2.02
N VAL A 10 -7.47 12.81 -2.62
CA VAL A 10 -7.18 11.40 -2.31
C VAL A 10 -5.75 11.04 -2.68
N MET A 11 -5.29 11.44 -3.87
CA MET A 11 -3.93 11.15 -4.34
C MET A 11 -2.85 11.93 -3.58
N ALA A 12 -3.12 13.20 -3.26
CA ALA A 12 -2.23 14.01 -2.42
C ALA A 12 -2.08 13.38 -1.03
N PHE A 13 -3.19 12.98 -0.42
CA PHE A 13 -3.19 12.31 0.87
C PHE A 13 -2.50 10.94 0.83
N ALA A 14 -2.77 10.13 -0.20
CA ALA A 14 -2.10 8.84 -0.40
C ALA A 14 -0.57 9.00 -0.54
N SER A 15 -0.09 10.05 -1.21
CA SER A 15 1.35 10.32 -1.39
C SER A 15 2.05 10.61 -0.07
N VAL A 16 1.42 11.40 0.81
CA VAL A 16 1.95 11.67 2.15
C VAL A 16 1.90 10.41 3.02
N LEU A 17 0.79 9.68 2.99
CA LEU A 17 0.63 8.42 3.72
C LEU A 17 1.61 7.34 3.28
N ALA A 18 2.01 7.30 2.01
CA ALA A 18 2.87 6.27 1.46
C ALA A 18 4.19 6.11 2.22
N VAL A 19 4.79 7.21 2.68
CA VAL A 19 6.05 7.18 3.44
C VAL A 19 5.86 6.48 4.79
N PHE A 20 4.76 6.78 5.49
CA PHE A 20 4.43 6.17 6.77
C PHE A 20 4.06 4.71 6.62
N VAL A 21 3.23 4.38 5.63
CA VAL A 21 2.82 3.00 5.36
C VAL A 21 4.03 2.15 4.94
N LEU A 22 4.94 2.69 4.14
CA LEU A 22 6.18 2.03 3.77
C LEU A 22 7.08 1.76 4.96
N ALA A 23 7.25 2.73 5.88
CA ALA A 23 8.01 2.53 7.11
C ALA A 23 7.40 1.42 7.98
N LEU A 24 6.07 1.39 8.14
CA LEU A 24 5.37 0.34 8.90
C LEU A 24 5.51 -1.04 8.25
N VAL A 25 5.36 -1.13 6.93
CA VAL A 25 5.54 -2.37 6.17
C VAL A 25 6.97 -2.87 6.31
N GLN A 26 7.97 -1.99 6.22
CA GLN A 26 9.37 -2.35 6.40
C GLN A 26 9.66 -2.83 7.82
N LEU A 27 9.14 -2.15 8.84
CA LEU A 27 9.29 -2.55 10.24
C LEU A 27 8.75 -3.97 10.48
N ILE A 28 7.56 -4.27 9.95
CA ILE A 28 6.93 -5.58 10.10
C ILE A 28 7.71 -6.66 9.36
N LYS A 29 8.14 -6.40 8.11
CA LYS A 29 8.95 -7.36 7.32
C LYS A 29 10.33 -7.61 7.92
N ASN A 30 10.92 -6.61 8.58
CA ASN A 30 12.23 -6.73 9.20
C ASN A 30 12.17 -7.49 10.53
N ASN A 31 11.09 -7.32 11.29
CA ASN A 31 10.92 -7.96 12.59
C ASN A 31 10.24 -9.34 12.51
N LEU A 32 9.44 -9.60 11.48
CA LEU A 32 8.72 -10.86 11.28
C LEU A 32 9.20 -11.53 9.99
N ASN A 33 9.70 -12.78 10.10
CA ASN A 33 10.03 -13.63 8.96
C ASN A 33 8.75 -14.06 8.23
N LEU A 34 8.19 -13.18 7.40
CA LEU A 34 6.97 -13.43 6.64
C LEU A 34 7.27 -14.10 5.29
N PRO A 35 6.43 -15.06 4.85
CA PRO A 35 6.59 -15.67 3.55
C PRO A 35 6.33 -14.64 2.44
N ARG A 36 7.10 -14.73 1.34
CA ARG A 36 7.16 -13.70 0.30
C ARG A 36 5.80 -13.38 -0.34
N ASN A 37 4.88 -14.35 -0.36
CA ASN A 37 3.51 -14.23 -0.86
C ASN A 37 2.54 -13.49 0.08
N ALA A 38 2.84 -13.40 1.38
CA ALA A 38 2.00 -12.72 2.38
C ALA A 38 2.31 -11.22 2.47
N ILE A 39 3.49 -10.80 2.00
CA ILE A 39 3.95 -9.40 2.07
C ILE A 39 2.93 -8.42 1.46
N PRO A 40 2.31 -8.66 0.29
CA PRO A 40 1.31 -7.76 -0.28
C PRO A 40 0.03 -7.66 0.55
N PHE A 41 -0.44 -8.78 1.10
CA PHE A 41 -1.64 -8.81 1.94
C PHE A 41 -1.42 -8.03 3.24
N VAL A 42 -0.23 -8.19 3.83
CA VAL A 42 0.15 -7.45 5.02
C VAL A 42 0.24 -5.95 4.74
N GLY A 43 0.84 -5.53 3.61
CA GLY A 43 0.86 -4.12 3.26
C GLY A 43 -0.50 -3.54 2.89
N LEU A 44 -1.39 -4.30 2.25
CA LEU A 44 -2.78 -3.88 2.05
C LEU A 44 -3.49 -3.68 3.38
N ALA A 45 -3.35 -4.62 4.32
CA ALA A 45 -3.97 -4.53 5.64
C ALA A 45 -3.44 -3.33 6.42
N ILE A 46 -2.12 -3.11 6.44
CA ILE A 46 -1.50 -1.95 7.08
C ILE A 46 -1.98 -0.65 6.42
N GLY A 47 -2.02 -0.62 5.08
CA GLY A 47 -2.51 0.52 4.32
C GLY A 47 -3.95 0.89 4.65
N LEU A 48 -4.86 -0.10 4.68
CA LEU A 48 -6.26 0.11 5.05
C LEU A 48 -6.41 0.56 6.52
N LEU A 49 -5.69 -0.07 7.45
CA LEU A 49 -5.72 0.32 8.86
C LEU A 49 -5.19 1.74 9.06
N THR A 50 -4.13 2.11 8.35
CA THR A 50 -3.53 3.45 8.43
C THR A 50 -4.45 4.49 7.80
N GLY A 51 -5.06 4.18 6.64
CA GLY A 51 -6.07 5.04 6.00
C GLY A 51 -7.30 5.26 6.90
N ALA A 52 -7.79 4.21 7.55
CA ALA A 52 -8.89 4.32 8.52
C ALA A 52 -8.50 5.11 9.78
N ALA A 53 -7.31 4.85 10.33
CA ALA A 53 -6.80 5.54 11.53
C ALA A 53 -6.50 7.02 11.27
N ALA A 54 -6.34 7.42 10.01
CA ALA A 54 -6.08 8.80 9.65
C ALA A 54 -7.34 9.70 9.63
N TYR A 55 -8.43 9.24 10.24
CA TYR A 55 -9.64 10.03 10.41
C TYR A 55 -9.48 11.40 11.08
N PRO A 56 -8.54 11.64 12.02
CA PRO A 56 -8.41 12.95 12.65
C PRO A 56 -7.58 13.93 11.81
N PHE A 57 -6.95 13.47 10.72
CA PHE A 57 -6.03 14.28 9.90
C PHE A 57 -6.64 14.76 8.58
N THR A 58 -7.84 14.32 8.22
CA THR A 58 -8.49 14.64 6.95
C THR A 58 -10.00 14.64 7.09
N ASP A 59 -10.71 15.37 6.23
CA ASP A 59 -12.17 15.38 6.10
C ASP A 59 -12.68 14.46 4.97
N LEU A 60 -11.79 13.69 4.32
CA LEU A 60 -12.16 12.76 3.25
C LEU A 60 -13.22 11.74 3.71
N ASP A 61 -14.10 11.29 2.84
CA ASP A 61 -15.02 10.21 3.22
C ASP A 61 -14.25 8.93 3.58
N THR A 62 -14.80 8.12 4.49
CA THR A 62 -14.15 6.91 5.01
C THR A 62 -13.78 5.96 3.88
N VAL A 63 -14.64 5.83 2.87
CA VAL A 63 -14.38 5.02 1.68
C VAL A 63 -13.13 5.52 0.94
N LEU A 64 -13.00 6.83 0.75
CA LEU A 64 -11.87 7.43 0.04
C LEU A 64 -10.55 7.30 0.81
N ARG A 65 -10.60 7.38 2.14
CA ARG A 65 -9.41 7.16 3.00
C ARG A 65 -8.93 5.72 2.95
N LEU A 66 -9.85 4.76 2.93
CA LEU A 66 -9.53 3.35 2.74
C LEU A 66 -8.89 3.12 1.36
N TRP A 67 -9.41 3.75 0.30
CA TRP A 67 -8.78 3.69 -1.02
C TRP A 67 -7.39 4.31 -1.05
N ALA A 68 -7.20 5.50 -0.47
CA ALA A 68 -5.90 6.15 -0.36
C ALA A 68 -4.87 5.27 0.36
N GLY A 69 -5.27 4.74 1.53
CA GLY A 69 -4.44 3.87 2.36
C GLY A 69 -4.14 2.52 1.69
N GLY A 70 -5.13 1.90 1.07
CA GLY A 70 -4.98 0.64 0.34
C GLY A 70 -4.01 0.78 -0.84
N LEU A 71 -4.17 1.83 -1.65
CA LEU A 71 -3.25 2.12 -2.76
C LEU A 71 -1.83 2.40 -2.26
N ALA A 72 -1.68 3.18 -1.19
CA ALA A 72 -0.39 3.44 -0.56
C ALA A 72 0.28 2.17 -0.02
N GLY A 73 -0.49 1.28 0.62
CA GLY A 73 -0.01 0.00 1.15
C GLY A 73 0.42 -0.99 0.07
N LEU A 74 -0.34 -1.07 -1.00
CA LEU A 74 0.02 -1.88 -2.16
C LEU A 74 1.28 -1.33 -2.86
N ALA A 75 1.38 -0.01 -3.04
CA ALA A 75 2.57 0.63 -3.57
C ALA A 75 3.81 0.38 -2.69
N ALA A 76 3.67 0.42 -1.37
CA ALA A 76 4.74 0.20 -0.40
C ALA A 76 5.31 -1.24 -0.40
N THR A 77 4.52 -2.24 -0.82
CA THR A 77 4.97 -3.64 -0.82
C THR A 77 5.80 -4.03 -2.03
N GLY A 78 5.97 -3.14 -3.02
CA GLY A 78 6.67 -3.47 -4.26
C GLY A 78 5.94 -4.56 -5.05
N LEU A 79 4.59 -4.53 -5.04
CA LEU A 79 3.75 -5.52 -5.72
C LEU A 79 4.18 -5.79 -7.17
N PHE A 80 4.68 -4.75 -7.85
CA PHE A 80 5.28 -4.85 -9.17
C PHE A 80 6.43 -5.88 -9.19
N GLU A 81 7.46 -5.70 -8.35
CA GLU A 81 8.59 -6.63 -8.26
C GLU A 81 8.15 -8.04 -7.87
N LEU A 82 7.14 -8.17 -7.01
CA LEU A 82 6.64 -9.47 -6.58
C LEU A 82 5.92 -10.21 -7.72
N ALA A 83 5.12 -9.51 -8.50
CA ALA A 83 4.38 -10.04 -9.64
C ALA A 83 5.30 -10.47 -10.79
N PHE A 84 6.41 -9.76 -11.01
CA PHE A 84 7.38 -10.10 -12.06
C PHE A 84 8.39 -11.17 -11.62
N ASN A 85 8.80 -11.20 -10.35
CA ASN A 85 9.80 -12.17 -9.88
C ASN A 85 9.26 -13.60 -9.72
N ASN A 86 7.93 -13.80 -9.75
CA ASN A 86 7.33 -15.14 -9.80
C ASN A 86 7.36 -15.77 -11.21
N ARG A 87 7.78 -15.03 -12.26
CA ARG A 87 7.93 -15.59 -13.62
C ARG A 87 9.34 -16.11 -13.94
N SER A 88 10.34 -15.86 -13.08
CA SER A 88 11.75 -16.23 -13.35
C SER A 88 12.14 -17.65 -12.92
N GLN A 89 11.22 -18.44 -12.36
CA GLN A 89 11.44 -19.89 -12.13
C GLN A 89 11.02 -20.76 -13.32
N GLY A 90 11.15 -20.22 -14.55
CA GLY A 90 11.25 -21.03 -15.75
C GLY A 90 12.66 -21.61 -15.84
N SER A 91 12.81 -22.89 -15.50
CA SER A 91 13.99 -23.68 -15.84
C SER A 91 14.28 -23.60 -17.33
N THR A 92 15.43 -23.04 -17.72
CA THR A 92 16.23 -23.57 -18.83
C THR A 92 17.69 -23.54 -18.44
N ARG A 93 18.25 -24.75 -18.35
CA ARG A 93 19.65 -25.09 -18.13
C ARG A 93 20.46 -24.84 -19.41
N ALA A 94 21.76 -24.62 -19.19
CA ALA A 94 22.89 -24.78 -20.13
C ALA A 94 23.00 -23.80 -21.31
#